data_AF-A0A6B3Q414-F1
#
_entry.id   AF-A0A6B3Q414-F1
#
_cell.length_a   1.000
_cell.length_b   1.000
_cell.length_c   1.000
_cell.angle_alpha   90.00
_cell.angle_beta   90.00
_cell.angle_gamma   90.00
#
_symmetry.space_group_name_H-M   'P 1'
#
loop_
_entity.id
_entity.type
_entity.pdbx_description
1 polymer ?
#
loop_
_entity_poly.entity_id
_entity_poly.type
_entity_poly.pdbx_seq_one_letter_code
_entity_poly.pdbx_strand_id
1 'polypeptide(L)'
;IEYKFYLENEALLNGTFEVLGFPIDFYLYFDPYVMENGNVQLKARSLSIGTLSLPIKDVMNMIKRNYKLPDWIEVNTDDLTIMLRLDQFRMQNGMYIKADKIDLVNDDIRFSLYLPKDTSDASNNSNTNKTSTSSTESKTKENKKSSDE
;
A
#
# COMPACT_ATOMS: atom_id res chain seq x y z
N ILE A 1 8.42 17.12 -15.09
CA ILE A 1 7.57 16.26 -15.92
C ILE A 1 6.16 16.36 -15.36
N GLU A 2 5.23 16.88 -16.15
CA GLU A 2 3.83 16.97 -15.78
C GLU A 2 3.09 15.74 -16.31
N TYR A 3 2.24 15.17 -15.47
CA TYR A 3 1.35 14.08 -15.83
C TYR A 3 0.01 14.29 -15.13
N LYS A 4 -1.07 13.83 -15.76
CA LYS A 4 -2.38 13.76 -15.12
C LYS A 4 -2.97 12.38 -15.37
N PHE A 5 -3.73 11.92 -14.40
CA PHE A 5 -4.43 10.66 -14.48
C PHE A 5 -5.92 10.95 -14.33
N TYR A 6 -6.69 10.49 -15.30
CA TYR A 6 -8.12 10.72 -15.39
C TYR A 6 -8.86 9.39 -15.33
N LEU A 7 -10.00 9.41 -14.63
CA LEU A 7 -10.98 8.34 -14.63
C LEU A 7 -12.27 8.94 -15.18
N GLU A 8 -12.57 8.65 -16.44
CA GLU A 8 -13.83 9.02 -17.11
C GLU A 8 -14.50 7.70 -17.53
N ASN A 9 -14.97 7.59 -18.78
CA ASN A 9 -15.35 6.29 -19.36
C ASN A 9 -14.16 5.31 -19.49
N GLU A 10 -12.93 5.82 -19.34
CA GLU A 10 -11.68 5.08 -19.47
C GLU A 10 -10.66 5.59 -18.43
N ALA A 11 -9.71 4.75 -18.03
CA ALA A 11 -8.57 5.19 -17.23
C ALA A 11 -7.48 5.71 -18.17
N LEU A 12 -7.12 6.99 -18.05
CA LEU A 12 -6.21 7.68 -18.96
C LEU A 12 -5.07 8.32 -18.18
N LEU A 13 -3.83 7.95 -18.52
CA LEU A 13 -2.64 8.69 -18.16
C LEU A 13 -2.24 9.57 -19.35
N ASN A 14 -2.20 10.88 -19.15
CA ASN A 14 -1.60 11.80 -20.10
C ASN A 14 -0.40 12.51 -19.49
N GLY A 15 0.55 12.88 -20.35
CA GLY A 15 1.71 13.67 -19.95
C GLY A 15 2.55 14.03 -21.14
N THR A 16 3.69 14.64 -20.87
CA THR A 16 4.64 15.09 -21.91
C THR A 16 6.02 14.51 -21.63
N PHE A 17 6.69 14.01 -22.66
CA PHE A 17 8.09 13.60 -22.58
C PHE A 17 8.91 14.14 -23.74
N GLU A 18 10.24 14.20 -23.57
CA GLU A 18 11.15 14.69 -24.60
C GLU A 18 11.63 13.57 -25.51
N VAL A 19 11.45 13.75 -26.82
CA VAL A 19 12.02 12.89 -27.87
C VAL A 19 12.88 13.76 -28.76
N LEU A 20 14.18 13.49 -28.82
CA LEU A 20 15.14 14.27 -29.60
C LEU A 20 15.09 15.79 -29.28
N GLY A 21 14.82 16.14 -28.03
CA GLY A 21 14.70 17.53 -27.57
C GLY A 21 13.35 18.20 -27.87
N PHE A 22 12.37 17.48 -28.41
CA PHE A 22 11.02 17.98 -28.65
C PHE A 22 10.04 17.42 -27.61
N PRO A 23 9.20 18.26 -26.98
CA PRO A 23 8.15 17.80 -26.09
C PRO A 23 7.04 17.14 -26.91
N ILE A 24 6.69 15.91 -26.54
CA ILE A 24 5.64 15.12 -27.17
C ILE A 24 4.62 14.71 -26.12
N ASP A 25 3.35 15.02 -26.39
CA ASP A 25 2.23 14.60 -25.57
C ASP A 25 1.86 13.15 -25.86
N PHE A 26 1.55 12.40 -24.81
CA PHE A 26 1.07 11.04 -24.92
C PHE A 26 -0.22 10.83 -24.13
N TYR A 27 -0.99 9.85 -24.59
CA TYR A 27 -2.22 9.39 -23.97
C TYR A 27 -2.14 7.86 -23.87
N LEU A 28 -2.03 7.36 -22.66
CA LEU A 28 -1.96 5.93 -22.37
C LEU A 28 -3.25 5.51 -21.68
N TYR A 29 -3.99 4.63 -22.35
CA TYR A 29 -5.30 4.18 -21.91
C TYR A 29 -5.18 2.81 -21.23
N PHE A 30 -5.93 2.63 -20.14
CA PHE A 30 -5.90 1.42 -19.33
C PHE A 30 -7.30 0.84 -19.14
N ASP A 31 -7.32 -0.49 -19.03
CA ASP A 31 -8.46 -1.23 -18.51
C ASP A 31 -8.19 -1.56 -17.03
N PRO A 32 -9.00 -1.05 -16.08
CA PRO A 32 -8.83 -1.35 -14.66
C PRO A 32 -9.41 -2.72 -14.29
N TYR A 33 -8.73 -3.41 -13.40
CA TYR A 33 -9.17 -4.67 -12.80
C TYR A 33 -8.96 -4.64 -11.29
N VAL A 34 -10.04 -4.80 -10.53
CA VAL A 34 -10.00 -4.92 -9.08
C VAL A 34 -9.68 -6.37 -8.72
N MET A 35 -8.58 -6.56 -7.99
CA MET A 35 -8.14 -7.87 -7.52
C MET A 35 -8.89 -8.30 -6.25
N GLU A 36 -8.87 -9.59 -5.92
CA GLU A 36 -9.55 -10.12 -4.72
C GLU A 36 -9.06 -9.48 -3.40
N ASN A 37 -7.77 -9.20 -3.31
CA ASN A 37 -7.19 -8.49 -2.16
C ASN A 37 -7.57 -7.00 -2.13
N GLY A 38 -8.16 -6.49 -3.21
CA GLY A 38 -8.62 -5.11 -3.38
C GLY A 38 -7.55 -4.12 -3.83
N ASN A 39 -6.41 -4.63 -4.31
CA ASN A 39 -5.50 -3.86 -5.16
C ASN A 39 -6.11 -3.69 -6.55
N VAL A 40 -5.55 -2.75 -7.31
CA VAL A 40 -6.02 -2.47 -8.67
C VAL A 40 -4.89 -2.72 -9.66
N GLN A 41 -5.14 -3.55 -10.64
CA GLN A 41 -4.28 -3.71 -11.80
C GLN A 41 -4.82 -2.85 -12.95
N LEU A 42 -3.96 -2.02 -13.53
CA LEU A 42 -4.24 -1.27 -14.75
C LEU A 42 -3.52 -1.94 -15.91
N LYS A 43 -4.26 -2.54 -16.85
CA LYS A 43 -3.70 -3.13 -18.07
C LYS A 43 -3.67 -2.08 -19.16
N ALA A 44 -2.50 -1.77 -19.70
CA ALA A 44 -2.39 -0.84 -20.81
C ALA A 44 -3.04 -1.44 -22.07
N ARG A 45 -4.01 -0.70 -22.64
CA ARG A 45 -4.81 -1.11 -23.78
C ARG A 45 -4.33 -0.46 -25.07
N SER A 46 -4.11 0.84 -25.04
CA SER A 46 -3.70 1.61 -26.22
C SER A 46 -2.87 2.83 -25.85
N LEU A 47 -2.07 3.29 -26.80
CA LEU A 47 -1.24 4.49 -26.70
C LEU A 47 -1.53 5.37 -27.91
N SER A 48 -1.76 6.66 -27.66
CA SER A 48 -1.80 7.70 -28.68
C SER A 48 -0.66 8.69 -28.45
N ILE A 49 0.09 8.97 -29.50
CA ILE A 49 1.26 9.86 -29.47
C ILE A 49 1.46 10.55 -30.82
N GLY A 50 0.60 11.53 -31.12
CA GLY A 50 0.63 12.26 -32.39
C GLY A 50 0.66 11.31 -33.60
N THR A 51 1.65 11.48 -34.47
CA THR A 51 1.89 10.62 -35.64
C THR A 51 2.96 9.55 -35.42
N LEU A 52 3.55 9.49 -34.23
CA LEU A 52 4.65 8.58 -33.93
C LEU A 52 4.12 7.20 -33.56
N SER A 53 4.71 6.14 -34.12
CA SER A 53 4.36 4.75 -33.81
C SER A 53 5.33 4.16 -32.80
N LEU A 54 5.18 4.52 -31.52
CA LEU A 54 5.95 3.88 -30.45
C LEU A 54 5.21 2.67 -29.85
N PRO A 55 5.92 1.57 -29.54
CA PRO A 55 5.37 0.50 -28.74
C PRO A 55 4.98 0.97 -27.32
N ILE A 56 3.83 0.50 -26.82
CA ILE A 56 3.38 0.77 -25.43
C ILE A 56 4.47 0.41 -24.42
N LYS A 57 5.16 -0.71 -24.65
CA LYS A 57 6.26 -1.20 -23.80
C LYS A 57 7.37 -0.15 -23.61
N ASP A 58 7.71 0.60 -24.65
CA ASP A 58 8.78 1.60 -24.59
C ASP A 58 8.37 2.81 -23.77
N VAL A 59 7.11 3.24 -23.90
CA VAL A 59 6.56 4.31 -23.06
C VAL A 59 6.47 3.86 -21.60
N MET A 60 6.01 2.64 -21.31
CA MET A 60 5.99 2.11 -19.95
C MET A 60 7.40 1.98 -19.35
N ASN A 61 8.37 1.55 -20.16
CA ASN A 61 9.78 1.52 -19.78
C ASN A 61 10.31 2.91 -19.42
N MET A 62 9.93 3.93 -20.21
CA MET A 62 10.27 5.31 -19.93
C MET A 62 9.60 5.80 -18.63
N ILE A 63 8.32 5.49 -18.42
CA ILE A 63 7.61 5.82 -17.17
C ILE A 63 8.36 5.23 -15.97
N LYS A 64 8.70 3.94 -16.04
CA LYS A 64 9.43 3.22 -14.99
C LYS A 64 10.81 3.82 -14.69
N ARG A 65 11.53 4.34 -15.70
CA ARG A 65 12.89 4.89 -15.55
C ARG A 65 12.90 6.36 -15.14
N ASN A 66 11.99 7.17 -15.67
CA ASN A 66 12.08 8.62 -15.60
C ASN A 66 11.23 9.23 -14.47
N TYR A 67 10.26 8.49 -13.94
CA TYR A 67 9.38 8.97 -12.88
C TYR A 67 9.74 8.34 -11.55
N LYS A 68 9.74 9.17 -10.49
CA LYS A 68 9.80 8.69 -9.10
C LYS A 68 8.42 8.19 -8.71
N LEU A 69 8.15 6.92 -9.01
CA LEU A 69 6.92 6.27 -8.60
C LEU A 69 6.98 5.96 -7.10
N PRO A 70 5.90 6.21 -6.34
CA PRO A 70 5.86 5.84 -4.94
C PRO A 70 5.82 4.32 -4.80
N ASP A 71 6.24 3.79 -3.64
CA ASP A 71 6.42 2.35 -3.42
C ASP A 71 5.15 1.51 -3.63
N TRP A 72 3.97 2.14 -3.52
CA TRP A 72 2.68 1.49 -3.76
C TRP A 72 2.31 1.38 -5.26
N ILE A 73 3.21 1.77 -6.17
CA ILE A 73 3.03 1.64 -7.62
C ILE A 73 4.10 0.71 -8.18
N GLU A 74 3.68 -0.39 -8.79
CA GLU A 74 4.58 -1.33 -9.47
C GLU A 74 4.32 -1.32 -10.98
N VAL A 75 5.37 -1.19 -11.80
CA VAL A 75 5.25 -1.20 -13.26
C VAL A 75 5.88 -2.47 -13.84
N ASN A 76 5.06 -3.29 -14.48
CA ASN A 76 5.48 -4.45 -15.25
C ASN A 76 5.32 -4.16 -16.75
N THR A 77 6.46 -3.95 -17.39
CA THR A 77 6.58 -3.57 -18.81
C THR A 77 6.46 -4.76 -19.74
N ASP A 78 6.65 -5.98 -19.25
CA ASP A 78 6.52 -7.20 -20.05
C ASP A 78 5.05 -7.59 -20.17
N ASP A 79 4.31 -7.50 -19.06
CA ASP A 79 2.88 -7.75 -19.03
C ASP A 79 2.05 -6.52 -19.37
N LEU A 80 2.66 -5.36 -19.63
CA LEU A 80 1.97 -4.10 -19.89
C LEU A 80 0.96 -3.73 -18.78
N THR A 81 1.32 -3.95 -17.52
CA THR A 81 0.48 -3.66 -16.35
C THR A 81 1.13 -2.67 -15.40
N ILE A 82 0.29 -1.90 -14.71
CA ILE A 82 0.64 -1.09 -13.55
C ILE A 82 -0.20 -1.58 -12.37
N MET A 83 0.45 -1.97 -11.28
CA MET A 83 -0.21 -2.37 -10.04
C MET A 83 -0.31 -1.18 -9.09
N LEU A 84 -1.52 -0.91 -8.61
CA LEU A 84 -1.78 -0.01 -7.49
C LEU A 84 -1.92 -0.87 -6.23
N ARG A 85 -0.86 -0.90 -5.41
CA ARG A 85 -0.79 -1.59 -4.11
C ARG A 85 -1.52 -0.80 -3.04
N LEU A 86 -2.86 -0.80 -3.11
CA LEU A 86 -3.70 -0.11 -2.13
C LEU A 86 -3.49 -0.64 -0.70
N ASP A 87 -3.09 -1.91 -0.58
CA ASP A 87 -2.62 -2.54 0.67
C ASP A 87 -1.38 -1.87 1.29
N GLN A 88 -0.53 -1.23 0.47
CA GLN A 88 0.67 -0.49 0.89
C GLN A 88 0.46 1.02 0.94
N PHE A 89 -0.59 1.52 0.30
CA PHE A 89 -0.95 2.94 0.34
C PHE A 89 -1.54 3.32 1.70
N ARG A 90 -1.12 4.47 2.24
CA ARG A 90 -1.68 5.07 3.46
C ARG A 90 -2.08 6.50 3.17
N MET A 91 -3.29 6.87 3.58
CA MET A 91 -3.70 8.26 3.59
C MET A 91 -2.92 9.05 4.66
N GLN A 92 -2.90 10.37 4.54
CA GLN A 92 -2.18 11.24 5.48
C GLN A 92 -2.63 11.08 6.94
N ASN A 93 -3.89 10.69 7.14
CA ASN A 93 -4.47 10.41 8.46
C ASN A 93 -4.36 8.93 8.88
N GLY A 94 -3.55 8.13 8.17
CA GLY A 94 -3.28 6.73 8.50
C GLY A 94 -4.34 5.72 8.04
N MET A 95 -5.40 6.16 7.34
CA MET A 95 -6.43 5.24 6.83
C MET A 95 -5.92 4.39 5.66
N TYR A 96 -6.51 3.20 5.55
CA TYR A 96 -6.26 2.21 4.50
C TYR A 96 -7.45 2.19 3.54
N ILE A 97 -7.19 2.00 2.26
CA ILE A 97 -8.23 1.91 1.23
C ILE A 97 -8.18 0.54 0.54
N LYS A 98 -9.34 0.03 0.17
CA LYS A 98 -9.49 -1.18 -0.64
C LYS A 98 -10.44 -0.88 -1.79
N ALA A 99 -10.09 -1.25 -3.02
CA ALA A 99 -11.01 -1.21 -4.14
C ALA A 99 -12.00 -2.37 -4.06
N ASP A 100 -13.28 -2.08 -4.22
CA ASP A 100 -14.35 -3.09 -4.24
C ASP A 100 -14.91 -3.27 -5.65
N LYS A 101 -15.03 -2.17 -6.41
CA LYS A 101 -15.45 -2.20 -7.81
C LYS A 101 -14.94 -0.97 -8.55
N ILE A 102 -14.54 -1.16 -9.80
CA ILE A 102 -14.28 -0.08 -10.75
C ILE A 102 -14.97 -0.46 -12.06
N ASP A 103 -16.02 0.26 -12.40
CA ASP A 103 -16.76 0.15 -13.65
C ASP A 103 -16.95 1.55 -14.22
N LEU A 104 -15.99 1.95 -15.06
CA LEU A 104 -15.88 3.29 -15.59
C LEU A 104 -16.98 3.64 -16.59
N VAL A 105 -17.48 2.66 -17.34
CA VAL A 105 -18.56 2.85 -18.32
C VAL A 105 -19.88 3.20 -17.64
N ASN A 106 -20.14 2.59 -16.49
CA ASN A 106 -21.36 2.81 -15.70
C ASN A 106 -21.18 3.83 -14.56
N ASP A 107 -20.03 4.51 -14.48
CA ASP A 107 -19.68 5.43 -13.40
C ASP A 107 -19.86 4.82 -11.98
N ASP A 108 -19.55 3.53 -11.83
CA ASP A 108 -19.66 2.78 -10.57
C ASP A 108 -18.26 2.44 -10.03
N ILE A 109 -17.77 3.33 -9.18
CA ILE A 109 -16.49 3.22 -8.50
C ILE A 109 -16.73 3.14 -6.99
N ARG A 110 -16.36 2.00 -6.37
CA ARG A 110 -16.59 1.73 -4.96
C ARG A 110 -15.30 1.35 -4.25
N PHE A 111 -15.07 2.00 -3.12
CA PHE A 111 -13.93 1.75 -2.24
C PHE A 111 -14.40 1.61 -0.80
N SER A 112 -13.77 0.69 -0.08
CA SER A 112 -13.88 0.54 1.36
C SER A 112 -12.73 1.26 2.06
N LEU A 113 -13.06 1.97 3.13
CA LEU A 113 -12.13 2.73 3.93
C LEU A 113 -12.01 2.12 5.33
N TYR A 114 -10.78 1.90 5.79
CA TYR A 114 -10.49 1.28 7.08
C TYR A 114 -9.69 2.23 7.95
N LEU A 115 -10.14 2.36 9.20
CA LEU A 115 -9.44 3.11 10.23
C LEU A 115 -8.18 2.36 10.66
N PRO A 116 -7.06 3.08 10.90
CA PRO A 116 -5.92 2.48 11.57
C PRO A 116 -6.36 2.01 12.96
N LYS A 117 -5.91 0.83 13.38
CA LYS A 117 -6.09 0.41 14.77
C LYS A 117 -5.28 1.37 15.65
N ASP A 118 -5.92 1.99 16.63
CA ASP A 118 -5.25 2.82 17.62
C ASP A 118 -4.14 1.99 18.28
N THR A 119 -2.89 2.42 18.11
CA THR A 119 -1.72 1.80 18.75
C THR A 119 -1.44 2.48 20.08
N SER A 120 -2.46 2.64 20.92
CA SER A 120 -2.31 3.19 22.28
C SER A 120 -1.96 2.14 23.34
N ASP A 121 -1.91 0.85 22.99
CA ASP A 121 -1.72 -0.24 23.97
C ASP A 121 -0.32 -0.90 23.93
N ALA A 122 0.66 -0.31 23.25
CA ALA A 122 2.02 -0.85 23.14
C ALA A 122 3.11 0.15 23.52
N SER A 123 2.93 0.86 24.64
CA SER A 123 4.05 1.46 25.38
C SER A 123 3.62 1.75 26.82
N ASN A 124 3.77 0.76 27.70
CA ASN A 124 3.96 1.08 29.11
C ASN A 124 5.15 0.30 29.65
N ASN A 125 6.03 1.07 30.26
CA ASN A 125 7.46 0.87 30.41
C ASN A 125 7.80 0.02 31.64
N SER A 126 8.89 -0.72 31.52
CA SER A 126 9.69 -1.31 32.60
C SER A 126 9.89 -0.40 33.82
N ASN A 127 9.48 -0.88 35.00
CA ASN A 127 10.24 -0.96 36.26
C ASN A 127 9.32 -0.92 37.49
N THR A 128 9.16 -2.04 38.20
CA THR A 128 9.29 -2.07 39.68
C THR A 128 9.56 -3.48 40.18
N ASN A 129 10.78 -3.72 40.68
CA ASN A 129 11.11 -4.88 41.52
C ASN A 129 10.57 -4.65 42.94
N LYS A 130 9.74 -5.56 43.47
CA LYS A 130 9.81 -6.03 44.86
C LYS A 130 8.97 -7.28 45.10
N THR A 131 9.65 -8.41 45.04
CA THR A 131 9.64 -9.58 45.94
C THR A 131 8.40 -9.83 46.80
N SER A 132 7.72 -10.95 46.57
CA SER A 132 7.12 -11.83 47.59
C SER A 132 6.89 -13.24 47.00
N THR A 133 7.92 -14.10 47.03
CA THR A 133 8.02 -15.29 47.91
C THR A 133 7.25 -16.54 47.40
N SER A 134 7.97 -17.45 46.74
CA SER A 134 7.67 -18.89 46.79
C SER A 134 8.98 -19.67 46.90
N SER A 135 9.18 -20.31 48.04
CA SER A 135 10.21 -21.33 48.22
C SER A 135 9.57 -22.49 48.96
N THR A 136 9.65 -23.64 48.33
CA THR A 136 9.14 -24.94 48.70
C THR A 136 9.87 -25.51 49.93
N GLU A 137 9.15 -26.36 50.66
CA GLU A 137 9.65 -27.49 51.49
C GLU A 137 10.30 -27.26 52.87
N SER A 138 9.51 -27.60 53.90
CA SER A 138 9.76 -28.69 54.86
C SER A 138 11.12 -28.77 55.56
N LYS A 139 11.13 -28.46 56.87
CA LYS A 139 11.68 -29.35 57.92
C LYS A 139 11.33 -28.88 59.34
N THR A 140 10.73 -29.81 60.06
CA THR A 140 10.39 -29.82 61.49
C THR A 140 11.64 -29.88 62.39
N LYS A 141 11.63 -29.12 63.50
CA LYS A 141 12.16 -29.41 64.86
C LYS A 141 12.06 -28.11 65.67
N GLU A 142 11.00 -27.91 66.44
CA GLU A 142 10.85 -28.33 67.85
C GLU A 142 11.91 -27.71 68.77
N ASN A 143 11.53 -26.70 69.56
CA ASN A 143 11.81 -26.74 70.99
C ASN A 143 11.00 -25.76 71.85
N LYS A 144 10.62 -26.29 73.01
CA LYS A 144 10.45 -25.64 74.32
C LYS A 144 9.07 -25.06 74.70
N LYS A 145 8.28 -25.91 75.36
CA LYS A 145 7.27 -25.52 76.36
C LYS A 145 7.66 -26.12 77.70
N SER A 146 7.66 -25.27 78.74
CA SER A 146 7.29 -25.48 80.17
C SER A 146 7.80 -26.75 80.88
N SER A 147 8.32 -26.73 82.11
CA SER A 147 7.76 -26.17 83.35
C SER A 147 8.93 -26.00 84.36
N ASP A 148 8.85 -25.44 85.57
CA ASP A 148 7.92 -25.65 86.68
C ASP A 148 8.04 -24.48 87.67
N GLU A 149 6.89 -24.04 88.20
CA GLU A 149 6.59 -24.14 89.64
C GLU A 149 5.09 -24.47 89.79
#